data_AF-A0A7W0G5D4-F1
#
_entry.id   AF-A0A7W0G5D4-F1
#
_cell.length_a   1.000
_cell.length_b   1.000
_cell.length_c   1.000
_cell.angle_alpha   90.00
_cell.angle_beta   90.00
_cell.angle_gamma   90.00
#
_symmetry.space_group_name_H-M   'P 1'
#
loop_
_entity.id
_entity.type
_entity.pdbx_description
1 polymer ?
#
loop_
_entity_poly.entity_id
_entity_poly.type
_entity_poly.pdbx_seq_one_letter_code
_entity_poly.pdbx_strand_id
1 'polypeptide(L)' 'MTYDLISTSYHLLQGAETVALYITDAKQEGDEELVKFFTETKEEYQRRAEQAKQLLTQHLGQQNEKQGQAASGK' A
#
# COMPACT_ATOMS: atom_id res chain seq x y z
N MET A 1 14.80 2.45 -3.74
CA MET A 1 13.69 1.58 -4.19
C MET A 1 13.06 0.81 -3.03
N THR A 2 13.82 0.01 -2.27
CA THR A 2 13.30 -0.67 -1.04
C THR A 2 12.68 0.30 -0.04
N TYR A 3 13.41 1.37 0.31
CA TYR A 3 12.89 2.43 1.19
C TYR A 3 11.66 3.12 0.60
N ASP A 4 11.68 3.43 -0.70
CA ASP A 4 10.58 4.12 -1.39
C ASP A 4 9.30 3.28 -1.41
N LEU A 5 9.41 1.95 -1.57
CA LEU A 5 8.27 1.02 -1.51
C LEU A 5 7.70 0.91 -0.09
N ILE A 6 8.55 0.92 0.94
CA ILE A 6 8.14 0.92 2.34
C ILE A 6 7.40 2.23 2.65
N SER A 7 7.99 3.38 2.28
CA SER A 7 7.38 4.70 2.45
C SER A 7 6.05 4.81 1.70
N THR A 8 5.98 4.32 0.46
CA THR A 8 4.74 4.31 -0.33
C THR A 8 3.67 3.45 0.34
N SER A 9 4.01 2.24 0.79
CA SER A 9 3.08 1.35 1.50
C SER A 9 2.53 2.01 2.77
N TYR A 10 3.41 2.68 3.53
CA TYR A 10 3.03 3.42 4.73
C TYR A 10 2.02 4.54 4.43
N HIS A 11 2.30 5.38 3.44
CA HIS A 11 1.41 6.50 3.09
C HIS A 11 0.06 6.03 2.55
N LEU A 12 0.01 4.91 1.82
CA LEU A 12 -1.24 4.31 1.37
C LEU A 12 -2.08 3.83 2.55
N LEU A 13 -1.49 3.15 3.53
CA LEU A 13 -2.20 2.70 4.73
C LEU A 13 -2.65 3.87 5.61
N GLN A 14 -1.81 4.89 5.79
CA GLN A 14 -2.19 6.13 6.49
C GLN A 14 -3.35 6.85 5.78
N GLY A 15 -3.35 6.87 4.44
CA GLY A 15 -4.47 7.38 3.65
C GLY A 15 -5.75 6.58 3.90
N ALA A 16 -5.67 5.25 3.96
CA ALA A 16 -6.83 4.38 4.20
C ALA A 16 -7.43 4.60 5.60
N GLU A 17 -6.59 4.82 6.61
CA GLU A 17 -7.01 5.20 7.96
C GLU A 17 -7.69 6.57 7.98
N THR A 18 -7.14 7.54 7.26
CA THR A 18 -7.71 8.89 7.14
C THR A 18 -9.10 8.84 6.49
N VAL A 19 -9.23 8.14 5.37
CA VAL A 19 -10.51 8.02 4.64
C VAL A 19 -11.56 7.27 5.47
N ALA A 20 -11.17 6.35 6.35
CA ALA A 20 -12.10 5.68 7.26
C ALA A 20 -12.81 6.65 8.22
N LEU A 21 -12.17 7.76 8.59
CA LEU A 21 -12.82 8.82 9.37
C LEU A 21 -13.91 9.51 8.54
N TYR A 22 -13.64 9.84 7.29
CA TYR A 22 -14.61 10.49 6.40
C TYR A 22 -15.80 9.60 6.04
N ILE A 23 -15.63 8.28 6.01
CA ILE A 23 -16.77 7.34 5.92
C ILE A 23 -17.73 7.53 7.11
N THR A 24 -17.18 7.77 8.31
CA THR A 24 -17.99 7.96 9.53
C THR A 24 -18.74 9.28 9.45
N ASP A 25 -18.08 10.35 9.02
CA ASP A 25 -18.69 11.68 8.84
C ASP A 25 -19.81 11.63 7.79
N ALA A 26 -19.56 11.04 6.62
CA ALA A 26 -20.58 10.89 5.57
C ALA A 26 -21.78 10.05 6.02
N LYS A 27 -21.57 9.01 6.85
CA LYS A 27 -22.68 8.24 7.45
C LYS A 27 -23.51 9.07 8.42
N GLN A 28 -22.89 9.95 9.20
CA GLN A 28 -23.60 10.83 10.13
C GLN A 28 -24.44 11.89 9.38
N GLU A 29 -23.94 12.36 8.24
CA GLU A 29 -24.64 13.32 7.38
C GLU A 29 -25.73 12.66 6.50
N GLY A 30 -25.73 11.33 6.40
CA GLY A 30 -26.69 10.58 5.58
C GLY A 30 -26.40 10.66 4.07
N ASP A 31 -25.17 10.99 3.68
CA ASP A 31 -24.76 11.11 2.29
C ASP A 31 -24.24 9.76 1.76
N GLU A 32 -25.14 8.98 1.16
CA GLU A 32 -24.82 7.64 0.64
C GLU A 32 -23.79 7.66 -0.51
N GLU A 33 -23.77 8.73 -1.31
CA GLU A 33 -22.82 8.87 -2.42
C GLU A 33 -21.39 9.01 -1.88
N LEU A 34 -21.21 9.88 -0.87
CA LEU A 34 -19.93 10.06 -0.21
C LEU A 34 -19.51 8.82 0.60
N VAL A 35 -20.44 8.14 1.26
CA VAL A 35 -20.14 6.87 1.94
C VAL A 35 -19.56 5.86 0.95
N LYS A 36 -20.17 5.72 -0.22
CA LYS A 36 -19.69 4.82 -1.27
C LYS A 36 -18.31 5.24 -1.77
N PHE A 37 -18.15 6.51 -2.14
CA PHE A 37 -16.89 7.04 -2.66
C PHE A 37 -15.72 6.83 -1.69
N PHE A 38 -15.90 7.16 -0.41
CA PHE A 38 -14.85 6.99 0.60
C PHE A 38 -14.56 5.51 0.89
N THR A 39 -15.58 4.64 0.86
CA THR A 39 -15.38 3.19 1.02
C THR A 39 -14.52 2.64 -0.12
N GLU A 40 -14.86 2.94 -1.37
CA GLU A 40 -14.10 2.50 -2.55
C GLU A 40 -12.66 3.05 -2.53
N THR A 41 -12.50 4.32 -2.13
CA THR A 41 -11.18 4.95 -2.02
C THR A 41 -10.30 4.26 -0.98
N LYS A 42 -10.86 3.92 0.19
CA LYS A 42 -10.16 3.19 1.25
C LYS A 42 -9.70 1.81 0.75
N GLU A 43 -10.59 1.08 0.08
CA GLU A 43 -10.28 -0.24 -0.48
C GLU A 43 -9.16 -0.16 -1.53
N GLU A 44 -9.17 0.86 -2.39
CA GLU A 44 -8.10 1.07 -3.37
C GLU A 44 -6.75 1.32 -2.69
N TYR A 45 -6.70 2.15 -1.66
CA TYR A 45 -5.47 2.38 -0.89
C TYR A 45 -4.94 1.10 -0.23
N GLN A 46 -5.81 0.28 0.36
CA GLN A 46 -5.41 -1.00 0.94
C GLN A 46 -4.87 -1.96 -0.14
N ARG A 47 -5.53 -2.04 -1.30
CA ARG A 47 -5.09 -2.84 -2.44
C ARG A 47 -3.71 -2.41 -2.94
N ARG A 48 -3.49 -1.10 -3.08
CA ARG A 48 -2.19 -0.55 -3.51
C ARG A 48 -1.09 -0.78 -2.48
N ALA A 49 -1.39 -0.69 -1.18
CA ALA A 49 -0.43 -0.98 -0.14
C ALA A 49 0.03 -2.44 -0.21
N GLU A 50 -0.89 -3.38 -0.44
CA GLU A 50 -0.54 -4.78 -0.63
C GLU A 50 0.30 -5.02 -1.89
N GLN A 51 -0.02 -4.35 -3.01
CA GLN A 51 0.81 -4.40 -4.22
C GLN A 51 2.23 -3.88 -3.97
N ALA A 52 2.38 -2.78 -3.23
CA ALA A 52 3.69 -2.25 -2.88
C ALA A 52 4.50 -3.22 -2.01
N LYS A 53 3.86 -3.93 -1.08
CA LYS A 53 4.48 -5.02 -0.30
C LYS A 53 4.92 -6.20 -1.17
N GLN A 54 4.12 -6.58 -2.16
CA GLN A 54 4.48 -7.65 -3.09
C GLN A 54 5.71 -7.28 -3.94
N LEU A 55 5.74 -6.06 -4.46
CA LEU A 55 6.90 -5.52 -5.20
C LEU A 55 8.17 -5.48 -4.32
N LEU A 56 8.03 -5.11 -3.05
CA LEU A 56 9.13 -5.12 -2.09
C LEU A 56 9.73 -6.52 -1.93
N THR A 57 8.88 -7.53 -1.71
CA THR A 57 9.32 -8.93 -1.59
C THR A 57 10.04 -9.42 -2.84
N GLN A 58 9.50 -9.11 -4.02
CA GLN A 58 10.13 -9.48 -5.31
C GLN A 58 11.50 -8.81 -5.47
N HIS A 59 11.60 -7.52 -5.14
CA HIS A 59 12.85 -6.78 -5.26
C HIS A 59 13.95 -7.32 -4.33
N LEU A 60 13.58 -7.64 -3.08
CA LEU A 60 14.49 -8.23 -2.10
C LEU A 60 14.95 -9.63 -2.53
N GLY A 61 14.05 -10.46 -3.05
CA GLY A 61 14.39 -11.78 -3.60
C GLY A 61 15.43 -11.68 -4.73
N GLN A 62 15.19 -10.79 -5.69
CA GLN A 62 16.11 -10.55 -6.81
C GLN A 62 17.48 -10.00 -6.37
N GLN A 63 17.53 -9.15 -5.34
CA GLN A 63 18.81 -8.67 -4.79
C GLN A 63 19.63 -9.82 -4.17
N ASN A 64 18.97 -10.73 -3.45
CA ASN A 64 19.62 -11.87 -2.81
C ASN A 64 20.20 -12.85 -3.84
N GLU A 65 19.47 -13.11 -4.93
CA GLU A 65 19.93 -13.97 -6.04
C GLU A 65 21.16 -13.39 -6.73
N LYS A 66 21.16 -12.07 -7.00
CA LYS A 66 22.30 -11.37 -7.62
C LYS A 66 23.55 -11.40 -6.74
N GLN A 67 23.40 -11.29 -5.41
CA GLN A 67 24.53 -11.39 -4.48
C GLN A 67 25.10 -12.82 -4.40
N GLY A 68 24.26 -13.85 -4.44
CA GLY A 68 24.72 -15.25 -4.43
C GLY A 68 25.50 -15.66 -5.69
N GLN A 69 25.11 -15.15 -6.86
CA GLN A 69 25.80 -15.40 -8.13
C GLN A 69 27.17 -14.68 -8.20
N ALA A 70 27.27 -13.47 -7.65
CA ALA A 70 28.54 -12.74 -7.57
C ALA A 70 29.55 -13.40 -6.60
N ALA A 71 29.08 -14.09 -5.56
CA ALA A 71 29.92 -14.78 -4.59
C ALA A 71 30.43 -16.15 -5.05
N SER A 72 29.75 -16.81 -6.00
CA SER A 72 30.12 -18.14 -6.51
C SER A 72 31.03 -18.12 -7.75
N GLY A 73 31.39 -16.93 -8.25
CA GLY A 73 32.22 -16.75 -9.45
C GLY A 73 33.71 -16.51 -9.21
N LYS A 74 34.25 -16.87 -8.04
CA LYS A 74 35.68 -16.74 -7.70
C LYS A 74 36.36 -18.07 -7.48
#